data_AF-A0A4P5PH68-F1
#
_entry.id   AF-A0A4P5PH68-F1
#
_cell.length_a   1.000
_cell.length_b   1.000
_cell.length_c   1.000
_cell.angle_alpha   90.00
_cell.angle_beta   90.00
_cell.angle_gamma   90.00
#
_symmetry.space_group_name_H-M   'P 1'
#
loop_
_entity.id
_entity.type
_entity.pdbx_description
1 polymer ?
#
loop_
_entity_poly.entity_id
_entity_poly.type
_entity_poly.pdbx_seq_one_letter_code
_entity_poly.pdbx_strand_id
1 'polypeptide(L)'
;MTKKRGVLVITSLIVVAVIAVAGFLRYTNSRQATVDRVAEALLAKDTKQLENQFVRFSDGQKVSKNSKKWFFRQAAALKKKDRVLALLNDEELFEIQKGADPFKPAEILPKARYIKVEAPKDAELTAVIQSARIELEQDEKWNKYTLGPLLPGDYPIKYQVMHPKFGLKTIKKTISVQQKDHEEVIEEEALYSNNKQFHKHLLSSAVTYMESMNTAIEEDLDFSFLKASSEKNKEFLQKGFEELRPYLSSFEQQFQTVKIDCDSISVNQALTSVSLDLFVDVQRSTQLIKEIGIDEALNFEEQNAIVSFVYDEQQNGWVIDKMDFETFEQDTDKWENVQSFRADSVKKAIWNKEQQATVI
;
A
#
# COMPACT_ATOMS: atom_id res chain seq x y z
N MET A 1 57.17 41.48 -56.48
CA MET A 1 57.11 41.54 -54.99
C MET A 1 55.66 41.33 -54.49
N THR A 2 55.01 40.22 -54.88
CA THR A 2 53.53 40.08 -54.74
C THR A 2 53.05 38.72 -54.18
N LYS A 3 53.77 37.61 -54.40
CA LYS A 3 53.36 36.29 -53.85
C LYS A 3 53.53 36.16 -52.33
N LYS A 4 54.58 36.72 -51.73
CA LYS A 4 54.84 36.61 -50.27
C LYS A 4 53.86 37.44 -49.41
N ARG A 5 53.37 38.58 -49.91
CA ARG A 5 52.35 39.40 -49.21
C ARG A 5 50.95 38.78 -49.27
N GLY A 6 50.58 38.18 -50.40
CA GLY A 6 49.30 37.46 -50.53
C GLY A 6 49.19 36.25 -49.60
N VAL A 7 50.26 35.46 -49.48
CA VAL A 7 50.30 34.32 -48.53
C VAL A 7 50.18 34.79 -47.09
N LEU A 8 50.85 35.88 -46.71
CA LEU A 8 50.81 36.41 -45.33
C LEU A 8 49.43 36.96 -44.96
N VAL A 9 48.74 37.64 -45.88
CA VAL A 9 47.36 38.12 -45.69
C VAL A 9 46.36 36.96 -45.57
N ILE A 10 46.51 35.91 -46.38
CA ILE A 10 45.67 34.71 -46.30
C ILE A 10 45.89 33.99 -44.97
N THR A 11 47.14 33.82 -44.53
CA THR A 11 47.43 33.20 -43.22
C THR A 11 46.88 34.03 -42.06
N SER A 12 46.99 35.36 -42.11
CA SER A 12 46.40 36.25 -41.10
C SER A 12 44.88 36.16 -41.06
N LEU A 13 44.21 36.08 -42.22
CA LEU A 13 42.76 35.89 -42.30
C LEU A 13 42.32 34.54 -41.74
N ILE A 14 43.07 33.46 -42.00
CA ILE A 14 42.80 32.13 -41.44
C ILE A 14 42.96 32.15 -39.92
N VAL A 15 44.01 32.79 -39.39
CA VAL A 15 44.22 32.92 -37.95
C VAL A 15 43.10 33.72 -37.29
N VAL A 16 42.66 34.84 -37.88
CA VAL A 16 41.51 35.61 -37.38
C VAL A 16 40.22 34.80 -37.43
N ALA A 17 39.98 34.05 -38.52
CA ALA A 17 38.83 33.16 -38.62
C ALA A 17 38.86 32.04 -37.57
N VAL A 18 40.01 31.43 -37.32
CA VAL A 18 40.18 30.40 -36.27
C VAL A 18 39.96 30.99 -34.88
N ILE A 19 40.46 32.20 -34.60
CA ILE A 19 40.22 32.89 -33.32
C ILE A 19 38.75 33.25 -33.16
N ALA A 20 38.09 33.75 -34.21
CA ALA A 20 36.66 34.08 -34.18
C ALA A 20 35.79 32.83 -33.98
N VAL A 21 36.11 31.72 -34.65
CA VAL A 21 35.45 30.42 -34.48
C VAL A 21 35.70 29.87 -33.08
N ALA A 22 36.92 29.94 -32.57
CA ALA A 22 37.25 29.51 -31.20
C ALA A 22 36.54 30.39 -30.14
N GLY A 23 36.44 31.69 -30.36
CA GLY A 23 35.71 32.63 -29.51
C GLY A 23 34.20 32.38 -29.51
N PHE A 24 33.62 32.15 -30.69
CA PHE A 24 32.22 31.78 -30.85
C PHE A 24 31.90 30.45 -30.18
N LEU A 25 32.73 29.42 -30.41
CA LEU A 25 32.57 28.11 -29.79
C LEU A 25 32.69 28.19 -28.26
N ARG A 26 33.65 28.95 -27.75
CA ARG A 26 33.82 29.19 -26.30
C ARG A 26 32.62 29.92 -25.69
N TYR A 27 31.99 30.84 -26.42
CA TYR A 27 30.77 31.52 -25.97
C TYR A 27 29.57 30.56 -25.96
N THR A 28 29.37 29.80 -27.03
CA THR A 28 28.25 28.83 -27.15
C THR A 28 28.37 27.63 -26.22
N ASN A 29 29.57 27.34 -25.73
CA ASN A 29 29.87 26.23 -24.81
C ASN A 29 30.06 26.69 -23.36
N SER A 30 29.80 27.98 -23.08
CA SER A 30 29.86 28.52 -21.72
C SER A 30 28.79 27.91 -20.80
N ARG A 31 29.02 27.95 -19.47
CA ARG A 31 28.06 27.51 -18.44
C ARG A 31 26.66 28.08 -18.70
N GLN A 32 26.58 29.39 -18.94
CA GLN A 32 25.31 30.08 -19.13
C GLN A 32 24.62 29.63 -20.42
N ALA A 33 25.34 29.56 -21.54
CA ALA A 33 24.78 29.10 -22.81
C ALA A 33 24.30 27.63 -22.77
N THR A 34 25.01 26.75 -22.05
CA THR A 34 24.55 25.38 -21.81
C THR A 34 23.26 25.37 -21.01
N VAL A 35 23.21 26.06 -19.86
CA VAL A 35 22.04 26.07 -18.98
C VAL A 35 20.82 26.65 -19.69
N ASP A 36 20.98 27.74 -20.46
CA ASP A 36 19.92 28.33 -21.28
C ASP A 36 19.37 27.35 -22.31
N ARG A 37 20.26 26.67 -23.05
CA ARG A 37 19.87 25.67 -24.05
C ARG A 37 19.12 24.49 -23.42
N VAL A 38 19.60 24.00 -22.29
CA VAL A 38 18.93 22.91 -21.56
C VAL A 38 17.57 23.37 -21.04
N ALA A 39 17.45 24.59 -20.51
CA ALA A 39 16.18 25.14 -20.06
C ALA A 39 15.15 25.26 -21.20
N GLU A 40 15.59 25.74 -22.38
CA GLU A 40 14.76 25.80 -23.58
C GLU A 40 14.32 24.41 -24.03
N ALA A 41 15.24 23.45 -24.06
CA ALA A 41 14.93 22.06 -24.45
C ALA A 41 13.95 21.39 -23.46
N LEU A 42 14.07 21.64 -22.15
CA LEU A 42 13.14 21.15 -21.13
C LEU A 42 11.73 21.72 -21.33
N LEU A 43 11.61 23.03 -21.59
CA LEU A 43 10.31 23.67 -21.83
C LEU A 43 9.68 23.24 -23.17
N ALA A 44 10.49 23.12 -24.21
CA ALA A 44 10.07 22.65 -25.53
C ALA A 44 9.81 21.14 -25.57
N LYS A 45 10.17 20.40 -24.53
CA LYS A 45 10.13 18.93 -24.46
C LYS A 45 10.92 18.27 -25.60
N ASP A 46 12.04 18.89 -26.01
CA ASP A 46 12.90 18.39 -27.08
C ASP A 46 13.71 17.18 -26.58
N THR A 47 13.15 15.98 -26.76
CA THR A 47 13.76 14.74 -26.27
C THR A 47 15.11 14.44 -26.92
N LYS A 48 15.36 14.93 -28.15
CA LYS A 48 16.62 14.69 -28.87
C LYS A 48 17.74 15.51 -28.29
N GLN A 49 17.49 16.78 -27.98
CA GLN A 49 18.49 17.63 -27.29
C GLN A 49 18.74 17.17 -25.86
N LEU A 50 17.72 16.67 -25.17
CA LEU A 50 17.80 16.23 -23.78
C LEU A 50 18.43 14.83 -23.59
N GLU A 51 18.50 14.01 -24.63
CA GLU A 51 19.02 12.63 -24.54
C GLU A 51 20.44 12.58 -23.96
N ASN A 52 21.28 13.49 -24.43
CA ASN A 52 22.68 13.64 -24.04
C ASN A 52 22.90 14.52 -22.80
N GLN A 53 21.83 15.02 -22.19
CA GLN A 53 21.88 15.77 -20.94
C GLN A 53 21.68 14.84 -19.75
N PHE A 54 22.23 15.22 -18.59
CA PHE A 54 22.14 14.46 -17.34
C PHE A 54 22.53 12.99 -17.54
N VAL A 55 23.72 12.72 -18.10
CA VAL A 55 24.18 11.34 -18.36
C VAL A 55 24.64 10.67 -17.06
N ARG A 56 25.25 11.45 -16.16
CA ARG A 56 25.75 11.01 -14.86
C ARG A 56 25.37 12.00 -13.78
N PHE A 57 25.27 11.52 -12.55
CA PHE A 57 25.20 12.33 -11.35
C PHE A 57 26.59 12.91 -11.03
N SER A 58 26.65 13.88 -10.12
CA SER A 58 27.90 14.50 -9.65
C SER A 58 28.87 13.50 -8.99
N ASP A 59 28.34 12.39 -8.44
CA ASP A 59 29.13 11.30 -7.87
C ASP A 59 29.62 10.27 -8.92
N GLY A 60 29.31 10.50 -10.20
CA GLY A 60 29.72 9.65 -11.31
C GLY A 60 28.76 8.50 -11.64
N GLN A 61 27.73 8.24 -10.82
CA GLN A 61 26.73 7.22 -11.12
C GLN A 61 25.95 7.56 -12.40
N LYS A 62 25.57 6.55 -13.18
CA LYS A 62 24.81 6.76 -14.42
C LYS A 62 23.36 7.11 -14.11
N VAL A 63 22.82 8.13 -14.76
CA VAL A 63 21.42 8.49 -14.63
C VAL A 63 20.55 7.55 -15.47
N SER A 64 19.53 6.95 -14.85
CA SER A 64 18.59 6.07 -15.56
C SER A 64 17.68 6.85 -16.51
N LYS A 65 17.23 6.19 -17.60
CA LYS A 65 16.28 6.79 -18.56
C LYS A 65 14.97 7.23 -17.88
N ASN A 66 14.50 6.46 -16.91
CA ASN A 66 13.28 6.73 -16.18
C ASN A 66 13.41 7.97 -15.29
N SER A 67 14.51 8.09 -14.54
CA SER A 67 14.81 9.25 -13.69
C SER A 67 14.83 10.54 -14.52
N LYS A 68 15.52 10.54 -15.68
CA LYS A 68 15.48 11.68 -16.63
C LYS A 68 14.07 12.02 -17.08
N LYS A 69 13.31 11.01 -17.52
CA LYS A 69 11.95 11.20 -18.04
C LYS A 69 11.02 11.85 -17.01
N TRP A 70 11.11 11.45 -15.74
CA TRP A 70 10.30 12.04 -14.68
C TRP A 70 10.74 13.47 -14.38
N PHE A 71 12.04 13.73 -14.27
CA PHE A 71 12.56 15.08 -14.06
C PHE A 71 12.17 16.04 -15.19
N PHE A 72 12.30 15.63 -16.46
CA PHE A 72 11.95 16.48 -17.61
C PHE A 72 10.48 16.91 -17.59
N ARG A 73 9.58 16.01 -17.16
CA ARG A 73 8.16 16.34 -17.01
C ARG A 73 7.93 17.40 -15.93
N GLN A 74 8.64 17.30 -14.80
CA GLN A 74 8.55 18.26 -13.71
C GLN A 74 9.11 19.63 -14.11
N ALA A 75 10.30 19.66 -14.71
CA ALA A 75 10.92 20.90 -15.18
C ALA A 75 10.05 21.59 -16.24
N ALA A 76 9.48 20.84 -17.20
CA ALA A 76 8.55 21.37 -18.19
C ALA A 76 7.27 21.94 -17.55
N ALA A 77 6.82 21.40 -16.42
CA ALA A 77 5.63 21.87 -15.71
C ALA A 77 5.83 23.25 -15.04
N LEU A 78 7.07 23.72 -14.89
CA LEU A 78 7.36 25.07 -14.38
C LEU A 78 6.90 26.19 -15.34
N LYS A 79 6.72 25.86 -16.63
CA LYS A 79 6.24 26.72 -17.75
C LYS A 79 7.03 28.00 -18.04
N LYS A 80 7.77 28.55 -17.08
CA LYS A 80 8.53 29.81 -17.19
C LYS A 80 10.02 29.52 -17.25
N LYS A 81 10.72 30.10 -18.24
CA LYS A 81 12.18 29.94 -18.44
C LYS A 81 12.96 30.31 -17.19
N ASP A 82 12.66 31.44 -16.57
CA ASP A 82 13.37 31.91 -15.36
C ASP A 82 13.31 30.91 -14.20
N ARG A 83 12.21 30.17 -14.05
CA ARG A 83 12.08 29.13 -13.00
C ARG A 83 12.92 27.90 -13.31
N VAL A 84 12.99 27.50 -14.58
CA VAL A 84 13.84 26.39 -15.01
C VAL A 84 15.32 26.78 -14.90
N LEU A 85 15.67 28.02 -15.24
CA LEU A 85 17.02 28.56 -15.06
C LEU A 85 17.42 28.62 -13.59
N ALA A 86 16.52 29.07 -12.71
CA ALA A 86 16.76 29.08 -11.27
C ALA A 86 17.01 27.65 -10.75
N LEU A 87 16.20 26.68 -11.17
CA LEU A 87 16.38 25.26 -10.82
C LEU A 87 17.75 24.72 -11.27
N LEU A 88 18.12 24.92 -12.54
CA LEU A 88 19.36 24.37 -13.10
C LEU A 88 20.63 25.05 -12.58
N ASN A 89 20.53 26.31 -12.12
CA ASN A 89 21.65 27.04 -11.53
C ASN A 89 21.76 26.87 -10.01
N ASP A 90 20.83 26.13 -9.39
CA ASP A 90 20.88 25.85 -7.96
C ASP A 90 22.05 24.90 -7.66
N GLU A 91 23.08 25.42 -7.00
CA GLU A 91 24.31 24.69 -6.67
C GLU A 91 24.08 23.63 -5.57
N GLU A 92 22.95 23.68 -4.86
CA GLU A 92 22.55 22.61 -3.95
C GLU A 92 22.03 21.38 -4.72
N LEU A 93 21.52 21.59 -5.94
CA LEU A 93 20.86 20.58 -6.77
C LEU A 93 21.73 20.07 -7.91
N PHE A 94 22.55 20.94 -8.51
CA PHE A 94 23.38 20.63 -9.67
C PHE A 94 24.80 21.14 -9.50
N GLU A 95 25.76 20.37 -9.99
CA GLU A 95 27.13 20.80 -10.23
C GLU A 95 27.32 21.05 -11.72
N ILE A 96 27.90 22.20 -12.10
CA ILE A 96 28.16 22.51 -13.51
C ILE A 96 29.66 22.50 -13.75
N GLN A 97 30.13 21.46 -14.43
CA GLN A 97 31.54 21.28 -14.80
C GLN A 97 31.82 21.89 -16.17
N LYS A 98 32.99 22.52 -16.32
CA LYS A 98 33.43 23.00 -17.64
C LYS A 98 33.65 21.81 -18.57
N GLY A 99 33.32 21.99 -19.84
CA GLY A 99 33.62 20.99 -20.86
C GLY A 99 35.11 20.65 -20.89
N ALA A 100 35.42 19.41 -21.27
CA ALA A 100 36.79 18.87 -21.27
C ALA A 100 37.78 19.70 -22.14
N ASP A 101 37.24 20.48 -23.08
CA ASP A 101 37.97 21.42 -23.92
C ASP A 101 37.04 22.59 -24.31
N PRO A 102 37.56 23.72 -24.87
CA PRO A 102 36.75 24.89 -25.24
C PRO A 102 35.66 24.63 -26.30
N PHE A 103 35.70 23.47 -26.96
CA PHE A 103 34.76 23.06 -28.00
C PHE A 103 33.66 22.13 -27.48
N LYS A 104 33.75 21.68 -26.22
CA LYS A 104 32.70 20.91 -25.55
C LYS A 104 31.85 21.80 -24.63
N PRO A 105 30.52 21.66 -24.65
CA PRO A 105 29.65 22.38 -23.73
C PRO A 105 29.96 21.98 -22.28
N ALA A 106 29.63 22.88 -21.34
CA ALA A 106 29.59 22.53 -19.92
C ALA A 106 28.65 21.35 -19.67
N GLU A 107 28.95 20.53 -18.66
CA GLU A 107 28.10 19.42 -18.23
C GLU A 107 27.32 19.80 -16.98
N ILE A 108 25.99 19.59 -17.01
CA ILE A 108 25.12 19.77 -15.84
C ILE A 108 24.97 18.41 -15.16
N LEU A 109 25.56 18.27 -13.98
CA LEU A 109 25.57 17.04 -13.19
C LEU A 109 24.58 17.20 -12.02
N PRO A 110 23.44 16.49 -12.02
CA PRO A 110 22.53 16.49 -10.89
C PRO A 110 23.20 15.81 -9.69
N LYS A 111 22.91 16.28 -8.49
CA LYS A 111 23.26 15.53 -7.27
C LYS A 111 22.29 14.36 -7.12
N ALA A 112 22.82 13.17 -6.86
CA ALA A 112 22.00 11.99 -6.62
C ALA A 112 21.13 12.17 -5.37
N ARG A 113 19.92 11.61 -5.44
CA ARG A 113 18.93 11.65 -4.36
C ARG A 113 18.28 10.30 -4.17
N TYR A 114 17.94 9.99 -2.93
CA TYR A 114 17.39 8.70 -2.56
C TYR A 114 16.13 8.87 -1.71
N ILE A 115 15.24 7.88 -1.81
CA ILE A 115 14.11 7.71 -0.92
C ILE A 115 14.33 6.40 -0.19
N LYS A 116 14.48 6.47 1.14
CA LYS A 116 14.61 5.32 2.02
C LYS A 116 13.30 5.11 2.74
N VAL A 117 12.78 3.90 2.66
CA VAL A 117 11.51 3.52 3.25
C VAL A 117 11.74 2.33 4.16
N GLU A 118 11.39 2.47 5.44
CA GLU A 118 11.28 1.34 6.35
C GLU A 118 9.86 0.79 6.25
N ALA A 119 9.72 -0.47 5.82
CA ALA A 119 8.42 -1.13 5.74
C ALA A 119 8.14 -1.94 7.02
N PRO A 120 6.86 -2.18 7.36
CA PRO A 120 6.49 -3.05 8.47
C PRO A 120 7.19 -4.41 8.39
N LYS A 121 7.43 -5.03 9.55
CA LYS A 121 8.03 -6.35 9.60
C LYS A 121 7.26 -7.35 8.71
N ASP A 122 7.97 -8.25 8.05
CA ASP A 122 7.43 -9.30 7.17
C ASP A 122 6.65 -8.78 5.94
N ALA A 123 6.65 -7.47 5.69
CA ALA A 123 6.05 -6.88 4.50
C ALA A 123 7.06 -6.73 3.36
N GLU A 124 6.60 -7.06 2.15
CA GLU A 124 7.29 -6.74 0.90
C GLU A 124 6.84 -5.39 0.36
N LEU A 125 7.79 -4.54 -0.02
CA LEU A 125 7.51 -3.24 -0.62
C LEU A 125 7.80 -3.26 -2.11
N THR A 126 6.86 -2.76 -2.90
CA THR A 126 7.12 -2.38 -4.30
C THR A 126 6.71 -0.93 -4.53
N ALA A 127 7.48 -0.21 -5.35
CA ALA A 127 7.26 1.19 -5.65
C ALA A 127 6.95 1.38 -7.14
N VAL A 128 5.99 2.26 -7.43
CA VAL A 128 5.63 2.67 -8.79
C VAL A 128 5.69 4.18 -8.91
N ILE A 129 6.43 4.68 -9.90
CA ILE A 129 6.47 6.10 -10.27
C ILE A 129 5.92 6.25 -11.69
N GLN A 130 4.84 7.02 -11.83
CA GLN A 130 4.20 7.32 -13.13
C GLN A 130 3.96 6.07 -14.00
N SER A 131 3.41 5.02 -13.36
CA SER A 131 3.09 3.70 -13.97
C SER A 131 4.27 2.80 -14.33
N ALA A 132 5.51 3.19 -13.99
CA ALA A 132 6.67 2.29 -14.07
C ALA A 132 6.96 1.69 -12.69
N ARG A 133 7.13 0.37 -12.60
CA ARG A 133 7.67 -0.29 -11.41
C ARG A 133 9.15 0.08 -11.29
N ILE A 134 9.57 0.40 -10.06
CA ILE A 134 10.96 0.75 -9.78
C ILE A 134 11.59 -0.38 -8.97
N GLU A 135 12.84 -0.66 -9.29
CA GLU A 135 13.68 -1.54 -8.48
C GLU A 135 14.01 -0.84 -7.17
N LEU A 136 13.95 -1.60 -6.09
CA LEU A 136 14.28 -1.18 -4.74
C LEU A 136 15.44 -2.05 -4.27
N GLU A 137 16.46 -1.44 -3.69
CA GLU A 137 17.51 -2.17 -2.99
C GLU A 137 17.03 -2.43 -1.56
N GLN A 138 16.99 -3.70 -1.15
CA GLN A 138 16.49 -4.10 0.16
C GLN A 138 17.65 -4.43 1.11
N ASP A 139 17.61 -3.85 2.30
CA ASP A 139 18.35 -4.32 3.46
C ASP A 139 17.44 -5.25 4.27
N GLU A 140 17.65 -6.56 4.11
CA GLU A 140 16.83 -7.62 4.73
C GLU A 140 16.84 -7.54 6.26
N LYS A 141 17.93 -7.06 6.88
CA LYS A 141 18.07 -7.04 8.34
C LYS A 141 17.12 -6.05 8.99
N TRP A 142 16.80 -4.97 8.29
CA TRP A 142 16.01 -3.84 8.82
C TRP A 142 14.71 -3.61 8.06
N ASN A 143 14.40 -4.46 7.07
CA ASN A 143 13.32 -4.27 6.10
C ASN A 143 13.28 -2.85 5.51
N LYS A 144 14.47 -2.33 5.18
CA LYS A 144 14.65 -1.00 4.60
C LYS A 144 14.83 -1.10 3.10
N TYR A 145 14.12 -0.25 2.38
CA TYR A 145 14.13 -0.20 0.93
C TYR A 145 14.68 1.14 0.47
N THR A 146 15.67 1.11 -0.42
CA THR A 146 16.24 2.30 -1.03
C THR A 146 15.81 2.40 -2.49
N LEU A 147 15.20 3.53 -2.83
CA LEU A 147 14.84 3.90 -4.18
C LEU A 147 15.78 5.01 -4.66
N GLY A 148 16.47 4.76 -5.77
CA GLY A 148 17.33 5.75 -6.41
C GLY A 148 18.46 5.09 -7.21
N PRO A 149 19.40 5.89 -7.72
CA PRO A 149 19.47 7.34 -7.62
C PRO A 149 18.43 8.09 -8.47
N LEU A 150 17.84 9.16 -7.91
CA LEU A 150 16.89 10.07 -8.54
C LEU A 150 17.51 11.45 -8.79
N LEU A 151 16.99 12.19 -9.78
CA LEU A 151 17.27 13.63 -9.89
C LEU A 151 16.49 14.40 -8.79
N PRO A 152 16.98 15.58 -8.36
CA PRO A 152 16.22 16.45 -7.47
C PRO A 152 14.83 16.80 -8.01
N GLY A 153 13.80 16.63 -7.18
CA GLY A 153 12.42 16.98 -7.52
C GLY A 153 11.38 16.28 -6.65
N ASP A 154 10.12 16.37 -7.09
CA ASP A 154 8.94 15.82 -6.42
C ASP A 154 8.38 14.63 -7.22
N TYR A 155 8.27 13.49 -6.56
CA TYR A 155 7.87 12.23 -7.19
C TYR A 155 6.53 11.73 -6.65
N PRO A 156 5.49 11.61 -7.51
CA PRO A 156 4.27 10.91 -7.14
C PRO A 156 4.55 9.41 -7.12
N ILE A 157 4.64 8.85 -5.92
CA ILE A 157 4.94 7.45 -5.67
C ILE A 157 3.69 6.72 -5.22
N LYS A 158 3.50 5.54 -5.78
CA LYS A 158 2.54 4.55 -5.30
C LYS A 158 3.33 3.39 -4.71
N TYR A 159 3.28 3.25 -3.39
CA TYR A 159 3.76 2.05 -2.70
C TYR A 159 2.68 0.97 -2.72
N GLN A 160 3.11 -0.25 -2.94
CA GLN A 160 2.33 -1.47 -2.81
C GLN A 160 3.03 -2.31 -1.75
N VAL A 161 2.43 -2.35 -0.56
CA VAL A 161 2.91 -3.08 0.61
C VAL A 161 2.14 -4.37 0.68
N MET A 162 2.81 -5.50 0.48
CA MET A 162 2.21 -6.82 0.61
C MET A 162 2.63 -7.41 1.95
N HIS A 163 1.66 -7.77 2.79
CA HIS A 163 1.92 -8.44 4.06
C HIS A 163 1.18 -9.78 4.09
N PRO A 164 1.79 -10.89 4.54
CA PRO A 164 1.17 -12.20 4.53
C PRO A 164 -0.20 -12.22 5.25
N LYS A 165 -0.29 -11.52 6.39
CA LYS A 165 -1.52 -11.48 7.20
C LYS A 165 -2.56 -10.43 6.78
N PHE A 166 -2.14 -9.29 6.22
CA PHE A 166 -3.04 -8.15 5.96
C PHE A 166 -3.31 -7.94 4.46
N GLY A 167 -2.68 -8.75 3.61
CA GLY A 167 -2.77 -8.65 2.17
C GLY A 167 -2.11 -7.38 1.63
N LEU A 168 -2.65 -6.87 0.53
CA LEU A 168 -2.08 -5.76 -0.22
C LEU A 168 -2.64 -4.41 0.24
N LYS A 169 -1.76 -3.53 0.74
CA LYS A 169 -2.05 -2.10 0.91
C LYS A 169 -1.42 -1.28 -0.21
N THR A 170 -2.20 -0.35 -0.75
CA THR A 170 -1.67 0.68 -1.66
C THR A 170 -1.63 2.03 -0.95
N ILE A 171 -0.46 2.66 -0.95
CA ILE A 171 -0.24 4.01 -0.39
C ILE A 171 0.19 4.92 -1.54
N LYS A 172 -0.44 6.10 -1.67
CA LYS A 172 -0.11 7.08 -2.71
C LYS A 172 0.34 8.37 -2.02
N LYS A 173 1.54 8.85 -2.35
CA LYS A 173 2.12 10.06 -1.78
C LYS A 173 2.99 10.78 -2.80
N THR A 174 3.13 12.10 -2.64
CA THR A 174 4.15 12.86 -3.37
C THR A 174 5.32 13.09 -2.42
N ILE A 175 6.52 12.64 -2.82
CA ILE A 175 7.72 12.75 -2.00
C ILE A 175 8.69 13.71 -2.67
N SER A 176 9.14 14.70 -1.90
CA SER A 176 10.18 15.62 -2.35
C SER A 176 11.55 15.09 -1.95
N VAL A 177 12.43 14.96 -2.94
CA VAL A 177 13.87 14.76 -2.75
C VAL A 177 14.67 15.91 -3.37
N GLN A 178 14.07 17.09 -3.46
CA GLN A 178 14.72 18.23 -4.09
C GLN A 178 16.02 18.57 -3.36
N GLN A 179 15.93 18.96 -2.08
CA GLN A 179 17.13 19.42 -1.36
C GLN A 179 17.95 18.31 -0.73
N LYS A 180 17.32 17.22 -0.28
CA LYS A 180 17.97 16.11 0.42
C LYS A 180 17.26 14.80 0.16
N ASP A 181 17.89 13.70 0.57
CA ASP A 181 17.25 12.39 0.61
C ASP A 181 16.01 12.42 1.51
N HIS A 182 15.04 11.58 1.16
CA HIS A 182 13.84 11.39 1.96
C HIS A 182 13.95 10.09 2.74
N GLU A 183 13.56 10.13 4.02
CA GLU A 183 13.45 8.95 4.86
C GLU A 183 12.04 8.92 5.44
N GLU A 184 11.36 7.79 5.35
CA GLU A 184 10.05 7.58 5.95
C GLU A 184 9.90 6.16 6.47
N VAL A 185 8.99 6.01 7.44
CA VAL A 185 8.56 4.73 7.99
C VAL A 185 7.10 4.54 7.59
N ILE A 186 6.78 3.39 7.01
CA ILE A 186 5.39 2.97 6.82
C ILE A 186 4.98 2.30 8.13
N GLU A 187 4.15 2.99 8.91
CA GLU A 187 3.62 2.49 10.18
C GLU A 187 2.81 1.19 9.98
N GLU A 188 2.87 0.27 10.94
CA GLU A 188 2.13 -0.99 10.91
C GLU A 188 0.61 -0.77 10.79
N GLU A 189 0.10 0.30 11.40
CA GLU A 189 -1.31 0.70 11.30
C GLU A 189 -1.77 0.85 9.85
N ALA A 190 -0.89 1.28 8.93
CA ALA A 190 -1.22 1.44 7.52
C ALA A 190 -1.62 0.12 6.85
N LEU A 191 -1.21 -1.04 7.41
CA LEU A 191 -1.54 -2.37 6.89
C LEU A 191 -3.02 -2.71 7.05
N TYR A 192 -3.67 -2.27 8.13
CA TYR A 192 -5.05 -2.61 8.44
C TYR A 192 -6.00 -1.40 8.40
N SER A 193 -5.53 -0.21 8.79
CA SER A 193 -6.32 1.01 8.70
C SER A 193 -6.66 1.32 7.25
N ASN A 194 -7.94 1.55 6.96
CA ASN A 194 -8.45 1.84 5.62
C ASN A 194 -8.02 0.81 4.55
N ASN A 195 -7.76 -0.45 4.94
CA ASN A 195 -7.46 -1.53 4.00
C ASN A 195 -8.74 -2.28 3.65
N LYS A 196 -9.41 -1.85 2.58
CA LYS A 196 -10.69 -2.44 2.14
C LYS A 196 -10.62 -3.93 1.85
N GLN A 197 -9.48 -4.46 1.40
CA GLN A 197 -9.35 -5.90 1.15
C GLN A 197 -9.31 -6.67 2.46
N PHE A 198 -8.53 -6.18 3.43
CA PHE A 198 -8.47 -6.74 4.77
C PHE A 198 -9.84 -6.66 5.48
N HIS A 199 -10.53 -5.52 5.43
CA HIS A 199 -11.87 -5.37 6.01
C HIS A 199 -12.88 -6.36 5.41
N LYS A 200 -12.84 -6.56 4.09
CA LYS A 200 -13.67 -7.57 3.43
C LYS A 200 -13.33 -9.00 3.87
N HIS A 201 -12.06 -9.29 4.10
CA HIS A 201 -11.63 -10.59 4.62
C HIS A 201 -12.22 -10.84 6.00
N LEU A 202 -12.12 -9.88 6.93
CA LEU A 202 -12.71 -10.00 8.28
C LEU A 202 -14.23 -10.20 8.25
N LEU A 203 -14.94 -9.41 7.44
CA LEU A 203 -16.38 -9.59 7.24
C LEU A 203 -16.70 -10.99 6.68
N SER A 204 -15.95 -11.44 5.67
CA SER A 204 -16.14 -12.76 5.07
C SER A 204 -15.93 -13.88 6.08
N SER A 205 -14.93 -13.77 6.95
CA SER A 205 -14.70 -14.72 8.05
C SER A 205 -15.87 -14.74 9.03
N ALA A 206 -16.40 -13.58 9.42
CA ALA A 206 -17.57 -13.48 10.30
C ALA A 206 -18.83 -14.10 9.67
N VAL A 207 -19.09 -13.83 8.40
CA VAL A 207 -20.22 -14.44 7.66
C VAL A 207 -20.04 -15.95 7.54
N THR A 208 -18.85 -16.41 7.16
CA THR A 208 -18.53 -17.84 7.03
C THR A 208 -18.72 -18.57 8.37
N TYR A 209 -18.33 -17.94 9.46
CA TYR A 209 -18.56 -18.46 10.80
C TYR A 209 -20.06 -18.59 11.11
N MET A 210 -20.86 -17.55 10.87
CA MET A 210 -22.31 -17.61 11.11
C MET A 210 -23.02 -18.64 10.22
N GLU A 211 -22.64 -18.75 8.94
CA GLU A 211 -23.19 -19.77 8.04
C GLU A 211 -22.79 -21.19 8.46
N SER A 212 -21.54 -21.42 8.85
CA SER A 212 -21.08 -22.74 9.29
C SER A 212 -21.55 -23.11 10.69
N MET A 213 -21.88 -22.14 11.56
CA MET A 213 -22.60 -22.38 12.80
C MET A 213 -23.95 -23.03 12.52
N ASN A 214 -24.68 -22.54 11.51
CA ASN A 214 -25.93 -23.17 11.08
C ASN A 214 -25.71 -24.60 10.57
N THR A 215 -24.63 -24.86 9.82
CA THR A 215 -24.25 -26.22 9.42
C THR A 215 -23.96 -27.11 10.63
N ALA A 216 -23.17 -26.65 11.61
CA ALA A 216 -22.89 -27.40 12.83
C ALA A 216 -24.18 -27.76 13.59
N ILE A 217 -25.15 -26.84 13.67
CA ILE A 217 -26.45 -27.09 14.30
C ILE A 217 -27.22 -28.20 13.56
N GLU A 218 -27.31 -28.13 12.23
CA GLU A 218 -28.01 -29.11 11.41
C GLU A 218 -27.32 -30.48 11.44
N GLU A 219 -25.99 -30.50 11.49
CA GLU A 219 -25.14 -31.69 11.61
C GLU A 219 -25.00 -32.12 13.08
N ASP A 220 -26.13 -32.26 13.77
CA ASP A 220 -26.21 -32.80 15.12
C ASP A 220 -25.41 -32.06 16.20
N LEU A 221 -25.30 -30.73 16.10
CA LEU A 221 -24.47 -29.90 16.98
C LEU A 221 -22.97 -30.31 16.94
N ASP A 222 -22.49 -30.79 15.78
CA ASP A 222 -21.07 -31.10 15.56
C ASP A 222 -20.30 -29.84 15.12
N PHE A 223 -19.56 -29.26 16.07
CA PHE A 223 -18.79 -28.03 15.83
C PHE A 223 -17.47 -28.26 15.10
N SER A 224 -17.16 -29.50 14.70
CA SER A 224 -16.06 -29.76 13.76
C SER A 224 -16.35 -29.18 12.37
N PHE A 225 -17.64 -29.00 12.02
CA PHE A 225 -18.08 -28.34 10.77
C PHE A 225 -17.94 -26.82 10.79
N LEU A 226 -17.64 -26.21 11.94
CA LEU A 226 -17.48 -24.77 12.07
C LEU A 226 -16.25 -24.30 11.28
N LYS A 227 -16.45 -23.33 10.39
CA LYS A 227 -15.42 -22.73 9.53
C LYS A 227 -15.09 -21.33 10.01
N ALA A 228 -13.92 -20.83 9.59
CA ALA A 228 -13.43 -19.51 10.02
C ALA A 228 -13.47 -19.33 11.54
N SER A 229 -13.17 -20.42 12.27
CA SER A 229 -13.08 -20.46 13.73
C SER A 229 -11.74 -21.06 14.14
N SER A 230 -11.17 -20.58 15.25
CA SER A 230 -10.03 -21.21 15.90
C SER A 230 -10.43 -22.57 16.48
N GLU A 231 -9.47 -23.51 16.57
CA GLU A 231 -9.70 -24.82 17.19
C GLU A 231 -10.13 -24.69 18.65
N LYS A 232 -9.53 -23.76 19.40
CA LYS A 232 -9.91 -23.45 20.78
C LYS A 232 -11.40 -23.07 20.90
N ASN A 233 -11.90 -22.25 19.98
CA ASN A 233 -13.31 -21.85 19.99
C ASN A 233 -14.24 -23.02 19.63
N LYS A 234 -13.84 -23.87 18.68
CA LYS A 234 -14.58 -25.10 18.34
C LYS A 234 -14.69 -26.03 19.55
N GLU A 235 -13.58 -26.30 20.22
CA GLU A 235 -13.54 -27.13 21.42
C GLU A 235 -14.41 -26.55 22.55
N PHE A 236 -14.39 -25.23 22.74
CA PHE A 236 -15.22 -24.55 23.73
C PHE A 236 -16.72 -24.73 23.44
N LEU A 237 -17.16 -24.50 22.20
CA LEU A 237 -18.55 -24.67 21.78
C LEU A 237 -18.99 -26.13 21.87
N GLN A 238 -18.18 -27.05 21.36
CA GLN A 238 -18.44 -28.49 21.39
C GLN A 238 -18.70 -28.95 22.82
N LYS A 239 -17.80 -28.61 23.75
CA LYS A 239 -17.95 -28.97 25.16
C LYS A 239 -19.22 -28.35 25.78
N GLY A 240 -19.48 -27.08 25.52
CA GLY A 240 -20.67 -26.40 26.04
C GLY A 240 -21.97 -27.06 25.59
N PHE A 241 -22.07 -27.43 24.31
CA PHE A 241 -23.26 -28.11 23.78
C PHE A 241 -23.36 -29.57 24.21
N GLU A 242 -22.26 -30.29 24.37
CA GLU A 242 -22.27 -31.65 24.95
C GLU A 242 -22.83 -31.65 26.38
N GLU A 243 -22.47 -30.64 27.19
CA GLU A 243 -23.00 -30.48 28.55
C GLU A 243 -24.49 -30.10 28.55
N LEU A 244 -24.95 -29.30 27.59
CA LEU A 244 -26.35 -28.87 27.48
C LEU A 244 -27.26 -29.92 26.84
N ARG A 245 -26.76 -30.72 25.90
CA ARG A 245 -27.52 -31.64 25.03
C ARG A 245 -28.50 -32.57 25.77
N PRO A 246 -28.20 -33.14 26.97
CA PRO A 246 -29.16 -33.95 27.71
C PRO A 246 -30.47 -33.20 28.03
N TYR A 247 -30.38 -31.89 28.20
CA TYR A 247 -31.47 -31.01 28.64
C TYR A 247 -32.24 -30.35 27.50
N LEU A 248 -31.71 -30.41 26.27
CA LEU A 248 -32.32 -29.79 25.10
C LEU A 248 -33.33 -30.73 24.43
N SER A 249 -34.48 -30.19 23.99
CA SER A 249 -35.35 -30.84 23.02
C SER A 249 -35.12 -30.31 21.61
N SER A 250 -34.84 -29.01 21.47
CA SER A 250 -34.48 -28.38 20.21
C SER A 250 -33.63 -27.14 20.41
N PHE A 251 -32.84 -26.80 19.40
CA PHE A 251 -32.05 -25.58 19.34
C PHE A 251 -32.19 -24.97 17.94
N GLU A 252 -32.55 -23.70 17.87
CA GLU A 252 -32.70 -22.95 16.64
C GLU A 252 -31.80 -21.72 16.66
N GLN A 253 -31.20 -21.41 15.51
CA GLN A 253 -30.54 -20.14 15.26
C GLN A 253 -30.96 -19.59 13.90
N GLN A 254 -31.11 -18.27 13.81
CA GLN A 254 -31.23 -17.58 12.54
C GLN A 254 -30.48 -16.24 12.51
N PHE A 255 -30.07 -15.82 11.31
CA PHE A 255 -29.50 -14.50 11.04
C PHE A 255 -29.72 -14.13 9.56
N GLN A 256 -29.56 -12.85 9.21
CA GLN A 256 -29.58 -12.37 7.82
C GLN A 256 -28.45 -11.37 7.52
N THR A 257 -28.06 -10.57 8.51
CA THR A 257 -27.21 -9.40 8.36
C THR A 257 -25.99 -9.52 9.27
N VAL A 258 -24.82 -9.21 8.71
CA VAL A 258 -23.57 -9.07 9.45
C VAL A 258 -22.96 -7.73 9.08
N LYS A 259 -22.56 -6.93 10.05
CA LYS A 259 -21.83 -5.67 9.82
C LYS A 259 -20.60 -5.62 10.73
N ILE A 260 -19.53 -5.01 10.26
CA ILE A 260 -18.34 -4.72 11.09
C ILE A 260 -18.08 -3.22 11.08
N ASP A 261 -17.73 -2.66 12.23
CA ASP A 261 -17.19 -1.31 12.32
C ASP A 261 -15.69 -1.34 12.00
N CYS A 262 -15.30 -0.75 10.87
CA CYS A 262 -13.91 -0.72 10.45
C CYS A 262 -13.07 0.29 11.24
N ASP A 263 -13.70 1.24 11.93
CA ASP A 263 -13.02 2.22 12.78
C ASP A 263 -12.66 1.63 14.16
N SER A 264 -13.38 0.59 14.60
CA SER A 264 -13.12 -0.14 15.85
C SER A 264 -11.97 -1.16 15.75
N ILE A 265 -11.40 -1.38 14.56
CA ILE A 265 -10.37 -2.40 14.34
C ILE A 265 -9.12 -2.07 15.16
N SER A 266 -8.83 -2.96 16.10
CA SER A 266 -7.64 -2.92 16.93
C SER A 266 -6.81 -4.17 16.69
N VAL A 267 -5.51 -4.00 16.49
CA VAL A 267 -4.55 -5.08 16.28
C VAL A 267 -3.53 -5.07 17.40
N ASN A 268 -3.25 -6.23 17.99
CA ASN A 268 -2.24 -6.30 19.03
C ASN A 268 -0.82 -6.05 18.47
N GLN A 269 0.11 -5.68 19.35
CA GLN A 269 1.50 -5.41 18.95
C GLN A 269 2.21 -6.61 18.31
N ALA A 270 1.79 -7.84 18.63
CA ALA A 270 2.37 -9.04 18.04
C ALA A 270 1.82 -9.35 16.63
N LEU A 271 0.82 -8.60 16.15
CA LEU A 271 0.13 -8.82 14.88
C LEU A 271 -0.42 -10.26 14.76
N THR A 272 -0.96 -10.77 15.87
CA THR A 272 -1.53 -12.12 15.98
C THR A 272 -3.02 -12.12 16.28
N SER A 273 -3.56 -11.00 16.78
CA SER A 273 -4.98 -10.88 17.09
C SER A 273 -5.55 -9.55 16.59
N VAL A 274 -6.79 -9.60 16.12
CA VAL A 274 -7.59 -8.45 15.71
C VAL A 274 -8.87 -8.45 16.52
N SER A 275 -9.26 -7.32 17.11
CA SER A 275 -10.58 -7.14 17.72
C SER A 275 -11.34 -6.03 17.02
N LEU A 276 -12.66 -6.18 16.90
CA LEU A 276 -13.53 -5.15 16.35
C LEU A 276 -14.97 -5.34 16.84
N ASP A 277 -15.78 -4.31 16.65
CA ASP A 277 -17.21 -4.32 16.88
C ASP A 277 -17.94 -4.95 15.69
N LEU A 278 -18.75 -5.97 15.99
CA LEU A 278 -19.51 -6.77 15.06
C LEU A 278 -20.99 -6.65 15.40
N PHE A 279 -21.81 -6.35 14.40
CA PHE A 279 -23.25 -6.49 14.49
C PHE A 279 -23.70 -7.74 13.73
N VAL A 280 -24.53 -8.54 14.37
CA VAL A 280 -25.24 -9.66 13.74
C VAL A 280 -26.68 -9.61 14.21
N ASP A 281 -27.65 -9.75 13.32
CA ASP A 281 -29.06 -9.87 13.68
C ASP A 281 -29.43 -11.31 14.09
N VAL A 282 -28.64 -11.88 15.01
CA VAL A 282 -28.81 -13.28 15.40
C VAL A 282 -29.96 -13.44 16.39
N GLN A 283 -30.83 -14.40 16.12
CA GLN A 283 -31.89 -14.84 17.02
C GLN A 283 -31.71 -16.33 17.29
N ARG A 284 -31.77 -16.72 18.56
CA ARG A 284 -31.67 -18.10 19.02
C ARG A 284 -32.88 -18.47 19.86
N SER A 285 -33.34 -19.70 19.70
CA SER A 285 -34.44 -20.26 20.48
C SER A 285 -34.06 -21.65 20.97
N THR A 286 -34.13 -21.86 22.29
CA THR A 286 -33.79 -23.12 22.95
C THR A 286 -35.02 -23.67 23.64
N GLN A 287 -35.44 -24.88 23.27
CA GLN A 287 -36.49 -25.60 23.98
C GLN A 287 -35.85 -26.69 24.84
N LEU A 288 -36.28 -26.76 26.10
CA LEU A 288 -35.82 -27.75 27.06
C LEU A 288 -36.73 -28.99 27.07
N ILE A 289 -36.19 -30.14 27.48
CA ILE A 289 -37.01 -31.34 27.69
C ILE A 289 -38.06 -31.11 28.79
N LYS A 290 -39.24 -31.72 28.64
CA LYS A 290 -40.40 -31.50 29.51
C LYS A 290 -40.12 -31.75 30.99
N GLU A 291 -39.22 -32.69 31.29
CA GLU A 291 -38.85 -33.07 32.65
C GLU A 291 -38.18 -31.93 33.44
N ILE A 292 -37.69 -30.89 32.76
CA ILE A 292 -37.10 -29.71 33.41
C ILE A 292 -38.17 -28.74 33.93
N GLY A 293 -39.43 -28.90 33.51
CA GLY A 293 -40.56 -28.09 33.98
C GLY A 293 -40.58 -26.65 33.45
N ILE A 294 -39.81 -26.37 32.40
CA ILE A 294 -39.85 -25.12 31.64
C ILE A 294 -40.40 -25.45 30.26
N ASP A 295 -41.68 -25.16 30.05
CA ASP A 295 -42.37 -25.48 28.80
C ASP A 295 -42.21 -24.38 27.73
N GLU A 296 -41.74 -23.18 28.12
CA GLU A 296 -41.53 -22.05 27.21
C GLU A 296 -40.13 -22.09 26.58
N ALA A 297 -40.05 -21.74 25.30
CA ALA A 297 -38.76 -21.58 24.61
C ALA A 297 -37.98 -20.39 25.19
N LEU A 298 -36.71 -20.61 25.49
CA LEU A 298 -35.78 -19.56 25.88
C LEU A 298 -35.27 -18.87 24.62
N ASN A 299 -35.66 -17.60 24.45
CA ASN A 299 -35.27 -16.79 23.29
C ASN A 299 -34.13 -15.83 23.65
N PHE A 300 -33.14 -15.78 22.78
CA PHE A 300 -32.01 -14.87 22.89
C PHE A 300 -31.87 -14.09 21.59
N GLU A 301 -31.81 -12.77 21.69
CA GLU A 301 -31.52 -11.88 20.58
C GLU A 301 -30.22 -11.16 20.91
N GLU A 302 -29.21 -11.34 20.07
CA GLU A 302 -27.94 -10.66 20.22
C GLU A 302 -27.73 -9.78 18.99
N GLN A 303 -27.38 -8.52 19.21
CA GLN A 303 -27.27 -7.52 18.13
C GLN A 303 -25.84 -7.04 17.92
N ASN A 304 -25.04 -6.96 18.99
CA ASN A 304 -23.66 -6.50 18.92
C ASN A 304 -22.74 -7.41 19.74
N ALA A 305 -21.53 -7.61 19.22
CA ALA A 305 -20.46 -8.31 19.89
C ALA A 305 -19.14 -7.59 19.68
N ILE A 306 -18.24 -7.72 20.65
CA ILE A 306 -16.81 -7.58 20.35
C ILE A 306 -16.35 -8.95 19.86
N VAL A 307 -15.92 -9.01 18.60
CA VAL A 307 -15.33 -10.20 18.02
C VAL A 307 -13.82 -10.11 18.06
N SER A 308 -13.17 -11.22 18.41
CA SER A 308 -11.72 -11.38 18.35
C SER A 308 -11.37 -12.41 17.30
N PHE A 309 -10.44 -12.05 16.42
CA PHE A 309 -9.86 -12.92 15.41
C PHE A 309 -8.42 -13.25 15.75
N VAL A 310 -7.98 -14.44 15.38
CA VAL A 310 -6.57 -14.86 15.36
C VAL A 310 -6.19 -15.25 13.94
N TYR A 311 -4.91 -15.07 13.59
CA TYR A 311 -4.41 -15.53 12.29
C TYR A 311 -4.14 -17.03 12.34
N ASP A 312 -4.86 -17.79 11.53
CA ASP A 312 -4.69 -19.23 11.38
C ASP A 312 -3.81 -19.52 10.16
N GLU A 313 -2.64 -20.09 10.40
CA GLU A 313 -1.65 -20.42 9.36
C GLU A 313 -2.11 -21.56 8.44
N GLN A 314 -2.96 -22.48 8.93
CA GLN A 314 -3.44 -23.61 8.13
C GLN A 314 -4.54 -23.18 7.15
N GLN A 315 -5.43 -22.29 7.60
CA GLN A 315 -6.49 -21.69 6.80
C GLN A 315 -6.00 -20.46 6.03
N ASN A 316 -4.76 -20.00 6.30
CA ASN A 316 -4.14 -18.82 5.73
C ASN A 316 -5.07 -17.59 5.80
N GLY A 317 -5.60 -17.32 7.00
CA GLY A 317 -6.57 -16.25 7.18
C GLY A 317 -6.93 -15.98 8.63
N TRP A 318 -7.56 -14.82 8.83
CA TRP A 318 -8.12 -14.43 10.13
C TRP A 318 -9.39 -15.21 10.41
N VAL A 319 -9.43 -15.90 11.55
CA VAL A 319 -10.54 -16.74 12.00
C VAL A 319 -11.00 -16.30 13.38
N ILE A 320 -12.27 -16.53 13.71
CA ILE A 320 -12.87 -16.10 14.97
C ILE A 320 -12.36 -16.97 16.12
N ASP A 321 -11.82 -16.33 17.15
CA ASP A 321 -11.42 -16.97 18.41
C ASP A 321 -12.48 -16.81 19.51
N LYS A 322 -13.18 -15.67 19.51
CA LYS A 322 -14.22 -15.37 20.50
C LYS A 322 -15.22 -14.35 19.94
N MET A 323 -16.50 -14.52 20.28
CA MET A 323 -17.51 -13.46 20.21
C MET A 323 -18.01 -13.17 21.63
N ASP A 324 -18.02 -11.90 22.01
CA ASP A 324 -18.44 -11.44 23.33
C ASP A 324 -19.65 -10.51 23.21
N PHE A 325 -20.81 -11.01 23.62
CA PHE A 325 -22.10 -10.32 23.53
C PHE A 325 -22.50 -9.63 24.85
N GLU A 326 -21.71 -9.77 25.93
CA GLU A 326 -22.21 -9.54 27.29
C GLU A 326 -22.39 -8.07 27.70
N THR A 327 -22.02 -7.05 26.90
CA THR A 327 -22.00 -5.66 27.42
C THR A 327 -22.18 -4.51 26.41
N PHE A 328 -22.89 -4.67 25.29
CA PHE A 328 -22.85 -3.64 24.23
C PHE A 328 -24.21 -3.18 23.66
N GLU A 329 -24.75 -2.07 24.18
CA GLU A 329 -25.58 -1.16 23.37
C GLU A 329 -24.64 -0.33 22.49
N GLN A 330 -24.26 -0.88 21.33
CA GLN A 330 -23.65 -0.10 20.27
C GLN A 330 -24.70 0.20 19.20
N ASP A 331 -24.95 1.48 19.01
CA ASP A 331 -25.87 1.98 18.00
C ASP A 331 -25.15 1.95 16.64
N THR A 332 -25.45 0.94 15.82
CA THR A 332 -24.80 0.77 14.50
C THR A 332 -25.03 1.97 13.57
N ASP A 333 -26.03 2.82 13.87
CA ASP A 333 -26.27 4.04 13.09
C ASP A 333 -25.20 5.12 13.32
N LYS A 334 -24.34 4.95 14.35
CA LYS A 334 -23.19 5.84 14.63
C LYS A 334 -21.89 5.41 13.95
N TRP A 335 -21.85 4.24 13.33
CA TRP A 335 -20.64 3.75 12.67
C TRP A 335 -20.42 4.49 11.34
N GLU A 336 -19.24 5.10 11.18
CA GLU A 336 -18.92 5.87 9.97
C GLU A 336 -18.39 4.98 8.84
N ASN A 337 -17.45 4.08 9.15
CA ASN A 337 -16.86 3.17 8.15
C ASN A 337 -17.31 1.72 8.35
N VAL A 338 -18.39 1.33 7.68
CA VAL A 338 -18.98 -0.01 7.81
C VAL A 338 -18.69 -0.89 6.60
N GLN A 339 -18.38 -2.17 6.84
CA GLN A 339 -18.58 -3.24 5.84
C GLN A 339 -19.77 -4.10 6.27
N SER A 340 -20.64 -4.43 5.31
CA SER A 340 -21.88 -5.17 5.59
C SER A 340 -22.12 -6.29 4.60
N PHE A 341 -22.72 -7.36 5.10
CA PHE A 341 -23.29 -8.46 4.36
C PHE A 341 -24.77 -8.58 4.73
N ARG A 342 -25.62 -8.86 3.74
CA ARG A 342 -27.02 -9.24 3.95
C ARG A 342 -27.37 -10.36 2.99
N ALA A 343 -27.80 -11.49 3.52
CA ALA A 343 -28.27 -12.61 2.72
C ALA A 343 -29.62 -12.31 2.04
N ASP A 344 -29.85 -12.90 0.87
CA ASP A 344 -31.10 -12.75 0.11
C ASP A 344 -32.34 -13.23 0.90
N SER A 345 -32.14 -14.20 1.79
CA SER A 345 -33.15 -14.71 2.71
C SER A 345 -32.53 -14.92 4.10
N VAL A 346 -33.39 -14.93 5.13
CA VAL A 346 -32.99 -15.33 6.49
C VAL A 346 -32.37 -16.74 6.43
N LYS A 347 -31.18 -16.88 7.01
CA LYS A 347 -30.46 -18.15 7.17
C LYS A 347 -30.87 -18.73 8.51
N LYS A 348 -31.55 -19.87 8.51
CA LYS A 348 -32.07 -20.53 9.71
C LYS A 348 -31.60 -21.99 9.76
N ALA A 349 -31.23 -22.44 10.95
CA ALA A 349 -30.89 -23.82 11.25
C ALA A 349 -31.67 -24.29 12.48
N ILE A 350 -32.08 -25.55 12.48
CA ILE A 350 -32.81 -26.17 13.59
C ILE A 350 -32.23 -27.55 13.85
N TRP A 351 -31.89 -27.79 15.12
CA TRP A 351 -31.59 -29.11 15.65
C TRP A 351 -32.77 -29.60 16.50
N ASN A 352 -33.19 -30.85 16.32
CA ASN A 352 -34.24 -31.50 17.12
C ASN A 352 -33.80 -32.88 17.60
N LYS A 353 -33.97 -33.14 18.90
CA LYS A 353 -33.60 -34.41 19.53
C LYS A 353 -34.37 -35.62 18.97
N GLU A 354 -35.63 -35.44 18.59
CA GLU A 354 -36.49 -36.52 18.10
C GLU A 354 -36.19 -36.92 16.64
N GLN A 355 -35.77 -35.98 15.79
CA GLN A 355 -35.41 -36.27 14.40
C GLN A 355 -34.16 -37.17 14.31
N GLN A 356 -33.23 -37.01 15.26
CA GLN A 356 -32.00 -37.79 15.38
C GLN A 356 -32.25 -39.25 15.80
N ALA A 357 -33.29 -39.51 16.61
CA ALA A 357 -33.63 -40.85 17.10
C ALA A 357 -34.17 -41.80 16.01
N THR A 358 -34.45 -41.28 14.81
CA THR A 358 -35.07 -42.04 13.71
C THR A 358 -34.04 -42.57 12.69
N VAL A 359 -32.75 -42.28 12.89
CA VAL A 359 -31.65 -42.63 11.95
C VAL A 359 -30.78 -43.79 12.47
N ILE A 360 -31.17 -44.46 13.57
CA ILE A 360 -30.44 -45.62 14.14
C ILE A 360 -31.10 -46.94 13.76
#